data_AF-A0A3D0ICB3-F1
#
_entry.id   AF-A0A3D0ICB3-F1
#
_cell.length_a   1.000
_cell.length_b   1.000
_cell.length_c   1.000
_cell.angle_alpha   90.00
_cell.angle_beta   90.00
_cell.angle_gamma   90.00
#
_symmetry.space_group_name_H-M   'P 1'
#
loop_
_entity.id
_entity.type
_entity.pdbx_description
1 polymer ?
#
loop_
_entity_poly.entity_id
_entity_poly.type
_entity_poly.pdbx_seq_one_letter_code
_entity_poly.pdbx_strand_id
1 'polypeptide(L)'
;MQLMPETADMLGVDPLRVDENVDGGTRYLRHLWDRFGDLTNALAAYNAGPESVDRYGGIPPYPETQQYVRRVLAYYRHYHGDFRP
;
A
#
# COMPACT_ATOMS: atom_id res chain seq x y z
N MET A 1 6.16 -0.39 8.03
CA MET A 1 5.36 0.36 7.04
C MET A 1 5.70 1.85 7.12
N GLN A 2 5.43 2.65 6.09
CA GLN A 2 5.61 4.11 6.15
C GLN A 2 4.25 4.74 5.88
N LEU A 3 3.44 4.88 6.94
CA LEU A 3 2.14 5.55 6.85
C LEU A 3 2.36 7.06 6.70
N MET A 4 1.58 7.69 5.83
CA MET A 4 1.49 9.15 5.81
C MET A 4 0.86 9.63 7.13
N PRO A 5 1.25 10.81 7.68
CA PRO A 5 0.74 11.29 8.96
C PRO A 5 -0.79 11.29 9.04
N GLU A 6 -1.46 11.83 8.02
CA GLU A 6 -2.93 11.85 7.93
C GLU A 6 -3.56 10.44 7.96
N THR A 7 -2.88 9.46 7.36
CA THR A 7 -3.32 8.05 7.40
C THR A 7 -3.12 7.46 8.80
N ALA A 8 -2.00 7.77 9.47
CA ALA A 8 -1.75 7.31 10.83
C ALA A 8 -2.79 7.87 11.81
N ASP A 9 -3.13 9.15 11.66
CA ASP A 9 -4.17 9.83 12.45
C ASP A 9 -5.54 9.17 12.26
N MET A 10 -5.93 8.88 11.00
CA MET A 10 -7.18 8.20 10.67
C MET A 10 -7.27 6.80 11.29
N LEU A 11 -6.15 6.09 11.37
CA LEU A 11 -6.07 4.74 11.92
C LEU A 11 -5.90 4.70 13.44
N GLY A 12 -5.59 5.85 14.06
CA GLY A 12 -5.33 5.96 15.49
C GLY A 12 -4.07 5.22 15.92
N VAL A 13 -3.01 5.25 15.11
CA VAL A 13 -1.74 4.53 15.36
C VAL A 13 -0.56 5.49 15.44
N ASP A 14 0.42 5.19 16.28
CA ASP A 14 1.73 5.86 16.24
C ASP A 14 2.62 5.22 15.16
N PRO A 15 2.93 5.93 14.05
CA PRO A 15 3.73 5.38 12.98
C PRO A 15 5.21 5.19 13.36
N LEU A 16 5.67 5.71 14.51
CA LEU A 16 7.03 5.49 15.01
C LEU A 16 7.13 4.23 15.87
N ARG A 17 6.01 3.68 16.35
CA ARG A 17 5.94 2.41 17.07
C ARG A 17 5.82 1.26 16.08
N VAL A 18 6.78 0.33 16.11
CA VAL A 18 6.92 -0.73 15.10
C VAL A 18 5.68 -1.62 15.01
N ASP A 19 5.13 -2.00 16.16
CA ASP A 19 3.91 -2.80 16.30
C ASP A 19 2.69 -2.11 15.69
N GLU A 20 2.45 -0.86 16.07
CA GLU A 20 1.30 -0.08 15.61
C GLU A 20 1.42 0.30 14.12
N ASN A 21 2.62 0.61 13.67
CA ASN A 21 2.90 0.93 12.29
C ASN A 21 2.64 -0.27 11.36
N VAL A 22 3.01 -1.49 11.77
CA VAL A 22 2.73 -2.70 10.99
C VAL A 22 1.24 -3.01 11.00
N ASP A 23 0.58 -3.00 12.16
CA ASP A 23 -0.88 -3.26 12.26
C ASP A 23 -1.68 -2.25 11.42
N GLY A 24 -1.46 -0.95 11.64
CA GLY A 24 -2.13 0.12 10.92
C GLY A 24 -1.87 0.03 9.41
N GLY A 25 -0.62 -0.21 9.02
CA GLY A 25 -0.26 -0.37 7.61
C GLY A 25 -0.94 -1.57 6.94
N THR A 26 -1.06 -2.71 7.61
CA THR A 26 -1.75 -3.89 7.08
C THR A 26 -3.26 -3.66 6.99
N ARG A 27 -3.88 -3.05 8.01
CA ARG A 27 -5.32 -2.70 8.00
C ARG A 27 -5.64 -1.71 6.88
N TYR A 28 -4.78 -0.72 6.67
CA TYR A 28 -4.96 0.24 5.59
C TYR A 28 -4.81 -0.41 4.21
N LEU A 29 -3.81 -1.28 4.03
CA LEU A 29 -3.66 -2.02 2.79
C LEU A 29 -4.87 -2.92 2.50
N ARG A 30 -5.48 -3.54 3.53
CA ARG A 30 -6.74 -4.28 3.39
C ARG A 30 -7.88 -3.39 2.91
N HIS A 31 -8.06 -2.22 3.53
CA HIS A 31 -9.07 -1.25 3.11
C HIS A 31 -8.91 -0.84 1.64
N LEU A 32 -7.68 -0.60 1.20
CA LEU A 32 -7.39 -0.26 -0.21
C LEU A 32 -7.65 -1.45 -1.14
N TRP A 33 -7.34 -2.67 -0.72
CA TRP A 33 -7.70 -3.87 -1.48
C TRP A 33 -9.22 -3.99 -1.65
N ASP A 34 -10.00 -3.79 -0.58
CA ASP A 34 -11.46 -3.82 -0.64
C ASP A 34 -12.03 -2.77 -1.60
N ARG A 35 -11.43 -1.58 -1.64
CA ARG A 35 -11.85 -0.48 -2.51
C ARG A 35 -11.54 -0.74 -3.98
N PHE A 36 -10.32 -1.15 -4.30
CA PHE A 36 -9.84 -1.24 -5.68
C PHE A 36 -10.00 -2.62 -6.31
N GLY A 37 -10.14 -3.68 -5.52
CA GLY A 37 -10.38 -5.04 -5.99
C GLY A 37 -9.15 -5.77 -6.57
N ASP A 38 -8.03 -5.07 -6.73
CA ASP A 38 -6.77 -5.65 -7.21
C ASP A 38 -5.54 -5.11 -6.47
N LEU A 39 -4.50 -5.96 -6.40
CA LEU A 39 -3.27 -5.66 -5.69
C LEU A 39 -2.53 -4.44 -6.27
N THR A 40 -2.58 -4.27 -7.59
CA THR A 40 -1.77 -3.27 -8.29
C THR A 40 -2.24 -1.87 -7.93
N ASN A 41 -3.55 -1.64 -8.01
CA ASN A 41 -4.16 -0.37 -7.66
C ASN A 41 -4.15 -0.13 -6.14
N ALA A 42 -4.31 -1.17 -5.32
CA ALA A 42 -4.16 -1.04 -3.87
C ALA A 42 -2.75 -0.58 -3.46
N LEU A 43 -1.70 -1.13 -4.08
CA LEU A 43 -0.31 -0.70 -3.84
C LEU A 43 -0.03 0.71 -4.36
N ALA A 44 -0.60 1.07 -5.51
CA ALA A 44 -0.48 2.42 -6.04
C ALA A 44 -1.14 3.43 -5.10
N ALA A 45 -2.35 3.14 -4.61
CA ALA A 45 -3.09 3.98 -3.67
C ALA A 45 -2.40 4.09 -2.31
N TYR A 46 -1.75 3.01 -1.85
CA TYR A 46 -0.98 3.04 -0.61
C TYR A 46 0.17 4.06 -0.69
N ASN A 47 0.80 4.20 -1.85
CA ASN A 47 1.94 5.10 -2.05
C ASN A 47 1.54 6.53 -2.46
N ALA A 48 0.57 6.68 -3.36
CA ALA A 48 0.20 7.95 -3.99
C ALA A 48 -1.10 8.57 -3.45
N GLY A 49 -1.79 7.86 -2.56
CA GLY A 49 -3.15 8.18 -2.12
C GLY A 49 -4.22 7.61 -3.07
N PRO A 50 -5.38 7.18 -2.54
CA PRO A 50 -6.46 6.61 -3.34
C PRO A 50 -7.09 7.63 -4.30
N GLU A 51 -7.13 8.92 -3.94
CA GLU A 51 -7.67 9.99 -4.78
C GLU A 51 -6.85 10.17 -6.07
N SER A 52 -5.54 9.94 -6.00
CA SER A 52 -4.66 9.96 -7.17
C SER A 52 -5.00 8.79 -8.11
N VAL A 53 -5.19 7.60 -7.56
CA VAL A 53 -5.53 6.41 -8.36
C VAL A 53 -6.89 6.58 -9.04
N ASP A 54 -7.89 7.11 -8.32
CA ASP A 54 -9.20 7.43 -8.89
C ASP A 54 -9.09 8.46 -10.03
N ARG A 55 -8.32 9.54 -9.81
CA ARG A 55 -8.13 10.60 -10.81
C ARG A 55 -7.53 10.10 -12.12
N TYR A 56 -6.57 9.18 -12.04
CA TYR A 56 -5.88 8.64 -13.21
C TYR A 56 -6.49 7.33 -13.74
N GLY A 57 -7.49 6.76 -13.05
CA GLY A 57 -8.09 5.48 -13.41
C GLY A 57 -7.12 4.30 -13.28
N GLY A 58 -6.15 4.37 -12.37
CA GLY A 58 -5.08 3.38 -12.20
C GLY A 58 -3.79 3.98 -11.65
N ILE A 59 -2.65 3.34 -11.93
CA ILE A 59 -1.34 3.82 -11.44
C ILE A 59 -1.07 5.23 -11.99
N PRO A 60 -0.88 6.25 -11.12
CA PRO A 60 -0.60 7.61 -11.58
C PRO A 60 0.77 7.69 -12.29
N PRO A 61 1.00 8.71 -13.13
CA PRO A 61 2.26 8.93 -13.84
C PRO A 61 3.36 9.50 -12.92
N TYR A 62 3.45 9.02 -11.68
CA TYR A 62 4.47 9.37 -10.72
C TYR A 62 5.58 8.31 -10.77
N PRO A 63 6.81 8.66 -11.19
CA PRO A 63 7.91 7.70 -11.32
C PRO A 63 8.13 6.86 -10.05
N GLU A 64 8.01 7.50 -8.89
CA GLU A 64 8.16 6.90 -7.56
C GLU A 64 7.09 5.83 -7.31
N THR A 65 5.82 6.11 -7.63
CA THR A 65 4.71 5.16 -7.45
C THR A 65 4.83 3.96 -8.37
N GLN A 66 5.18 4.19 -9.65
CA GLN A 66 5.39 3.10 -10.58
C GLN A 66 6.56 2.20 -10.15
N GLN A 67 7.65 2.79 -9.66
CA GLN A 67 8.79 2.04 -9.14
C GLN A 67 8.42 1.27 -7.87
N TYR A 68 7.66 1.90 -6.96
CA TYR A 68 7.16 1.28 -5.74
C TYR A 68 6.33 0.02 -6.05
N VAL A 69 5.33 0.13 -6.92
CA VAL A 69 4.46 -0.99 -7.31
C VAL A 69 5.27 -2.13 -7.92
N ARG A 70 6.19 -1.82 -8.86
CA ARG A 70 7.05 -2.84 -9.48
C ARG A 70 7.89 -3.59 -8.45
N ARG A 71 8.50 -2.86 -7.51
CA ARG A 71 9.37 -3.43 -6.47
C ARG A 71 8.59 -4.32 -5.50
N VAL A 72 7.45 -3.86 -5.01
CA VAL A 72 6.63 -4.62 -4.06
C VAL A 72 6.07 -5.89 -4.69
N LEU A 73 5.59 -5.82 -5.93
CA LEU A 73 5.12 -7.02 -6.65
C LEU A 73 6.26 -8.01 -6.91
N ALA A 74 7.49 -7.55 -7.12
CA ALA A 74 8.65 -8.43 -7.24
C ALA A 74 8.93 -9.18 -5.91
N TYR A 75 8.92 -8.47 -4.78
CA TYR A 75 9.04 -9.10 -3.46
C TYR A 75 7.90 -10.06 -3.17
N TYR A 76 6.65 -9.67 -3.46
CA TYR A 76 5.48 -10.52 -3.26
C TYR A 76 5.62 -11.84 -4.04
N ARG A 77 6.02 -11.79 -5.31
CA ARG A 77 6.23 -13.00 -6.12
C ARG A 77 7.39 -13.86 -5.60
N HIS A 78 8.48 -13.23 -5.16
CA HIS A 78 9.62 -13.95 -4.60
C HIS A 78 9.20 -14.72 -3.35
N TYR A 79 8.63 -14.02 -2.36
CA TYR A 79 8.23 -14.65 -1.09
C TYR A 79 7.05 -15.60 -1.21
N HIS A 80 6.11 -15.36 -2.14
CA HIS A 80 5.00 -16.29 -2.40
C HIS A 80 5.44 -17.52 -3.20
N GLY A 81 6.51 -17.43 -3.99
CA GLY A 81 7.13 -18.60 -4.64
C GLY A 81 7.86 -19.49 -3.64
N ASP A 82 8.51 -18.85 -2.66
CA ASP A 82 9.30 -19.52 -1.62
C ASP A 82 8.43 -20.13 -0.50
N PHE A 83 7.25 -19.55 -0.25
CA PHE A 83 6.22 -20.13 0.63
C PHE A 83 5.19 -20.92 -0.19
N ARG A 84 5.40 -22.24 -0.31
CA ARG A 84 4.34 -23.21 -0.62
C ARG A 84 3.96 -23.95 0.67
N PRO A 85 2.69 -23.89 1.13
CA PRO A 85 2.25 -24.67 2.28
C PRO A 85 2.30 -26.19 2.01
#